data_AF-A0A8J8PSU8-F1
#
_entry.id   AF-A0A8J8PSU8-F1
#
_cell.length_a   1.000
_cell.length_b   1.000
_cell.length_c   1.000
_cell.angle_alpha   90.00
_cell.angle_beta   90.00
_cell.angle_gamma   90.00
#
_symmetry.space_group_name_H-M   'P 1'
#
loop_
_entity.id
_entity.type
_entity.pdbx_description
1 polymer ?
#
loop_
_entity_poly.entity_id
_entity_poly.type
_entity_poly.pdbx_seq_one_letter_code
_entity_poly.pdbx_strand_id
1 'polypeptide(L)'
;MYGKWLNTRKAIGFDLDSYEDENIQKIIDFIKKAVEKKNFYLCFFEGGIEHWINSIKYSLEGEIGYTLWGDPGENKGQDEMTGFSFATLVNKYREGHIKIENGAVKLAPDIHPLIGVFYATKKDSGEKSGVLGFGIVTDIDFDVYRNFKGWKEDNDKLWLVRFRIKVLYLNDSIRNNLGNPDKWSGDNIEGFAGFRTNQCFDVNKNNSIVNVLMPYIQDKLDQGVRTTLELYRSPQDNKTKTTQLQVLECKENGFKPDYNSLYLNIDKYSDISNPLDFIKTAMSVGNVLFVGPPGTGKTTLATYLVRELVGDNKECYTVTTANSLWFRRHVIGGESLYEKGVIWRSGLFIRAYNKASKITGDGLYFVVIDEINRADVDKAFGELFTMFSSFNPDE
;
A
#
# COMPACT_ATOMS: atom_id res chain seq x y z
N MET A 1 -7.83 -2.53 5.33
CA MET A 1 -7.72 -1.08 5.59
C MET A 1 -6.29 -0.61 5.41
N TYR A 2 -5.30 -1.48 5.61
CA TYR A 2 -3.89 -1.18 5.42
C TYR A 2 -3.50 -1.21 3.94
N GLY A 3 -2.76 -0.19 3.49
CA GLY A 3 -2.38 0.04 2.11
C GLY A 3 -1.46 1.26 1.99
N LYS A 4 -0.85 1.45 0.82
CA LYS A 4 0.17 2.50 0.55
C LYS A 4 -0.30 3.96 0.75
N TRP A 5 -1.57 4.18 1.10
CA TRP A 5 -2.12 5.51 1.40
C TRP A 5 -2.02 5.88 2.88
N LEU A 6 -1.58 4.96 3.75
CA LEU A 6 -1.36 5.25 5.16
C LEU A 6 0.02 5.85 5.34
N ASN A 7 0.07 7.08 5.84
CA ASN A 7 1.32 7.75 6.20
C ASN A 7 1.47 7.76 7.72
N THR A 8 2.69 7.50 8.19
CA THR A 8 3.00 7.58 9.62
C THR A 8 2.83 9.03 10.12
N ARG A 9 2.28 9.21 11.33
CA ARG A 9 2.06 10.54 11.91
C ARG A 9 3.40 11.26 12.07
N LYS A 10 3.46 12.55 11.70
CA LYS A 10 4.67 13.39 11.83
C LYS A 10 5.32 13.32 13.23
N ALA A 11 4.52 13.18 14.29
CA ALA A 11 4.99 13.07 15.67
C ALA A 11 5.84 11.83 15.97
N ILE A 12 5.72 10.76 15.17
CA ILE A 12 6.51 9.52 15.32
C ILE A 12 7.91 9.70 14.70
N GLY A 13 8.04 10.55 13.67
CA GLY A 13 9.34 10.98 13.14
C GLY A 13 10.03 10.03 12.15
N PHE A 14 9.40 8.90 11.80
CA PHE A 14 9.85 7.95 10.78
C PHE A 14 8.65 7.32 10.07
N ASP A 15 8.90 6.64 8.96
CA ASP A 15 7.88 5.89 8.24
C ASP A 15 7.94 4.41 8.64
N LEU A 16 6.85 3.85 9.16
CA LEU A 16 6.79 2.43 9.50
C LEU A 16 6.92 1.50 8.28
N ASP A 17 6.62 1.97 7.07
CA ASP A 17 6.55 1.12 5.87
C ASP A 17 7.75 1.26 4.93
N SER A 18 8.63 2.23 5.17
CA SER A 18 9.85 2.44 4.39
C SER A 18 11.04 1.63 4.93
N TYR A 19 11.78 1.01 4.02
CA TYR A 19 12.99 0.23 4.29
C TYR A 19 14.25 0.88 3.70
N GLU A 20 14.20 2.19 3.44
CA GLU A 20 15.38 2.96 3.06
C GLU A 20 16.36 3.09 4.23
N ASP A 21 17.67 3.15 3.94
CA ASP A 21 18.72 3.11 4.96
C ASP A 21 18.61 4.23 6.01
N GLU A 22 18.23 5.44 5.58
CA GLU A 22 17.98 6.57 6.48
C GLU A 22 16.78 6.31 7.41
N ASN A 23 15.71 5.72 6.87
CA ASN A 23 14.51 5.43 7.63
C ASN A 23 14.70 4.26 8.62
N ILE A 24 15.41 3.21 8.19
CA ILE A 24 15.84 2.11 9.07
C ILE A 24 16.63 2.66 10.26
N GLN A 25 17.54 3.61 10.02
CA GLN A 25 18.30 4.22 11.09
C GLN A 25 17.40 4.99 12.07
N LYS A 26 16.42 5.76 11.57
CA LYS A 26 15.45 6.47 12.42
C LYS A 26 14.62 5.51 13.29
N ILE A 27 14.20 4.36 12.75
CA ILE A 27 13.47 3.33 13.53
C ILE A 27 14.37 2.79 14.65
N ILE A 28 15.62 2.45 14.33
CA ILE A 28 16.59 1.93 15.31
C ILE A 28 16.83 2.96 16.42
N ASP A 29 17.09 4.21 16.06
CA ASP A 29 17.37 5.29 17.00
C ASP A 29 16.15 5.57 17.91
N PHE A 30 14.93 5.51 17.35
CA PHE A 30 13.70 5.63 18.11
C PHE A 30 13.58 4.54 19.19
N ILE A 31 13.83 3.28 18.83
CA ILE A 31 13.72 2.16 19.77
C ILE A 31 14.87 2.14 20.78
N LYS A 32 16.09 2.44 20.36
CA LYS A 32 17.24 2.59 21.27
C LYS A 32 16.95 3.65 22.32
N LYS A 33 16.48 4.83 21.90
CA LYS A 33 16.09 5.91 22.81
C LYS A 33 14.98 5.48 23.77
N ALA A 34 13.98 4.72 23.30
CA ALA A 34 12.92 4.19 24.16
C ALA A 34 13.46 3.19 25.20
N VAL A 35 14.38 2.30 24.79
CA VAL A 35 15.00 1.30 25.66
C VAL A 35 15.93 1.96 26.70
N GLU A 36 16.80 2.88 26.29
CA GLU A 36 17.70 3.64 27.16
C GLU A 36 16.94 4.43 28.23
N LYS A 37 15.85 5.09 27.84
CA LYS A 37 15.00 5.86 28.75
C LYS A 37 14.01 5.02 29.54
N LYS A 38 13.97 3.70 29.33
CA LYS A 38 12.95 2.81 29.90
C LYS A 38 11.52 3.30 29.63
N ASN A 39 11.31 3.85 28.44
CA ASN A 39 10.11 4.54 28.02
C ASN A 39 9.28 3.69 27.04
N PHE A 40 8.94 2.46 27.43
CA PHE A 40 8.18 1.54 26.60
C PHE A 40 7.49 0.48 27.46
N TYR A 41 6.52 -0.23 26.87
CA TYR A 41 5.91 -1.40 27.49
C TYR A 41 6.41 -2.67 26.82
N LEU A 42 6.77 -3.67 27.62
CA LEU A 42 7.20 -4.96 27.12
C LEU A 42 6.02 -5.93 27.16
N CYS A 43 5.54 -6.35 26.00
CA CYS A 43 4.42 -7.25 25.83
C CYS A 43 4.88 -8.63 25.37
N PHE A 44 4.21 -9.67 25.86
CA PHE A 44 4.57 -11.05 25.62
C PHE A 44 3.46 -11.78 24.89
N PHE A 45 3.76 -12.25 23.68
CA PHE A 45 2.83 -12.96 22.81
C PHE A 45 3.31 -14.41 22.69
N GLU A 46 2.67 -15.28 23.45
CA GLU A 46 3.02 -16.70 23.53
C GLU A 46 1.97 -17.55 22.84
N GLY A 47 2.43 -18.49 22.01
CA GLY A 47 1.61 -19.64 21.63
C GLY A 47 2.30 -20.61 20.71
N GLY A 48 1.51 -21.45 20.05
CA GLY A 48 2.01 -22.57 19.27
C GLY A 48 2.93 -22.13 18.12
N ILE A 49 3.93 -22.96 17.83
CA ILE A 49 4.87 -22.70 16.72
C ILE A 49 4.14 -22.51 15.38
N GLU A 50 3.08 -23.28 15.11
CA GLU A 50 2.27 -23.14 13.90
C GLU A 50 1.60 -21.76 13.75
N HIS A 51 1.09 -21.21 14.87
CA HIS A 51 0.50 -19.87 14.89
C HIS A 51 1.56 -18.83 14.47
N TRP A 52 2.75 -18.90 15.07
CA TRP A 52 3.85 -18.00 14.72
C TRP A 52 4.40 -18.23 13.32
N ILE A 53 4.46 -19.48 12.84
CA ILE A 53 4.84 -19.80 11.47
C ILE A 53 3.92 -19.07 10.49
N ASN A 54 2.60 -19.20 10.67
CA ASN A 54 1.65 -18.55 9.76
C ASN A 54 1.70 -17.02 9.88
N SER A 55 1.93 -16.51 11.10
CA SER A 55 2.06 -15.07 11.35
C SER A 55 3.32 -14.47 10.71
N ILE A 56 4.45 -15.16 10.76
CA ILE A 56 5.70 -14.74 10.11
C ILE A 56 5.62 -14.96 8.58
N LYS A 57 4.95 -16.01 8.09
CA LYS A 57 4.65 -16.12 6.65
C LYS A 57 3.84 -14.91 6.15
N TYR A 58 2.87 -14.44 6.94
CA TYR A 58 2.14 -13.22 6.61
C TYR A 58 3.04 -12.00 6.51
N SER A 59 4.04 -11.86 7.38
CA SER A 59 4.99 -10.74 7.30
C SER A 59 5.89 -10.80 6.07
N LEU A 60 6.10 -11.98 5.48
CA LEU A 60 6.92 -12.17 4.29
C LEU A 60 6.12 -12.06 2.98
N GLU A 61 4.89 -12.57 2.97
CA GLU A 61 4.10 -12.75 1.74
C GLU A 61 2.82 -11.92 1.70
N GLY A 62 2.24 -11.62 2.86
CA GLY A 62 1.01 -10.83 3.00
C GLY A 62 1.33 -9.34 3.08
N GLU A 63 1.40 -8.83 4.30
CA GLU A 63 1.77 -7.45 4.60
C GLU A 63 3.24 -7.38 5.02
N ILE A 64 4.08 -6.85 4.14
CA ILE A 64 5.54 -6.93 4.28
C ILE A 64 6.00 -6.26 5.59
N GLY A 65 6.64 -7.07 6.44
CA GLY A 65 7.19 -6.67 7.74
C GLY A 65 6.18 -6.51 8.86
N TYR A 66 4.96 -7.04 8.73
CA TYR A 66 3.98 -7.05 9.80
C TYR A 66 3.53 -8.47 10.12
N THR A 67 3.55 -8.83 11.39
CA THR A 67 2.92 -10.05 11.90
C THR A 67 1.54 -9.74 12.47
N LEU A 68 0.68 -10.75 12.51
CA LEU A 68 -0.63 -10.69 13.15
C LEU A 68 -0.70 -11.72 14.26
N TRP A 69 -0.87 -11.27 15.49
CA TRP A 69 -1.13 -12.16 16.61
C TRP A 69 -2.64 -12.23 16.89
N GLY A 70 -3.22 -13.43 16.80
CA GLY A 70 -4.66 -13.64 16.95
C GLY A 70 -5.06 -14.25 18.30
N ASP A 71 -6.20 -13.85 18.85
CA ASP A 71 -6.80 -14.51 20.02
C ASP A 71 -8.35 -14.49 19.95
N PRO A 72 -9.08 -15.55 20.37
CA PRO A 72 -10.54 -15.54 20.43
C PRO A 72 -11.11 -14.49 21.39
N GLY A 73 -10.32 -13.98 22.34
CA GLY A 73 -10.76 -12.95 23.29
C GLY A 73 -11.67 -13.46 24.40
N GLU A 74 -11.89 -14.77 24.51
CA GLU A 74 -12.67 -15.42 25.57
C GLU A 74 -11.93 -15.34 26.93
N ASN A 75 -12.62 -14.93 27.99
CA ASN A 75 -12.11 -14.89 29.37
C ASN A 75 -10.90 -13.96 29.60
N LYS A 76 -10.76 -12.88 28.82
CA LYS A 76 -9.59 -11.98 28.88
C LYS A 76 -9.90 -10.58 29.43
N GLY A 77 -11.10 -10.39 29.98
CA GLY A 77 -11.62 -9.09 30.41
C GLY A 77 -11.83 -8.13 29.24
N GLN A 78 -12.67 -7.11 29.44
CA GLN A 78 -12.90 -6.06 28.44
C GLN A 78 -12.29 -4.74 28.94
N ASP A 79 -11.65 -4.02 28.04
CA ASP A 79 -11.24 -2.64 28.28
C ASP A 79 -12.49 -1.77 28.48
N GLU A 80 -12.59 -1.09 29.62
CA GLU A 80 -13.79 -0.33 30.00
C GLU A 80 -14.12 0.80 29.00
N MET A 81 -13.11 1.35 28.34
CA MET A 81 -13.29 2.50 27.45
C MET A 81 -13.68 2.10 26.03
N THR A 82 -13.08 1.02 25.51
CA THR A 82 -13.25 0.60 24.11
C THR A 82 -14.14 -0.62 23.94
N GLY A 83 -14.39 -1.38 25.01
CA GLY A 83 -15.14 -2.62 25.00
C GLY A 83 -14.39 -3.82 24.38
N PHE A 84 -13.15 -3.62 23.91
CA PHE A 84 -12.35 -4.70 23.34
C PHE A 84 -11.92 -5.71 24.41
N SER A 85 -11.94 -7.00 24.07
CA SER A 85 -11.28 -8.02 24.87
C SER A 85 -9.78 -7.72 25.01
N PHE A 86 -9.13 -8.25 26.05
CA PHE A 86 -7.74 -7.93 26.44
C PHE A 86 -7.59 -6.59 27.14
N ALA A 87 -8.36 -6.39 28.21
CA ALA A 87 -8.28 -5.19 29.03
C ALA A 87 -6.84 -4.76 29.32
N THR A 88 -5.94 -5.67 29.73
CA THR A 88 -4.55 -5.33 30.05
C THR A 88 -3.76 -4.82 28.84
N LEU A 89 -3.88 -5.47 27.68
CA LEU A 89 -3.06 -5.15 26.51
C LEU A 89 -3.59 -3.91 25.78
N VAL A 90 -4.92 -3.82 25.64
CA VAL A 90 -5.61 -2.64 25.07
C VAL A 90 -5.40 -1.41 25.96
N ASN A 91 -5.50 -1.55 27.29
CA ASN A 91 -5.20 -0.44 28.20
C ASN A 91 -3.76 0.03 28.05
N LYS A 92 -2.79 -0.88 28.00
CA LYS A 92 -1.38 -0.48 27.84
C LYS A 92 -1.11 0.18 26.49
N TYR A 93 -1.72 -0.32 25.43
CA TYR A 93 -1.65 0.32 24.11
C TYR A 93 -2.20 1.74 24.15
N ARG A 94 -3.35 1.93 24.79
CA ARG A 94 -3.98 3.25 24.99
C ARG A 94 -3.11 4.16 25.85
N GLU A 95 -2.68 3.72 27.03
CA GLU A 95 -1.82 4.49 27.94
C GLU A 95 -0.52 4.94 27.27
N GLY A 96 0.06 4.10 26.39
CA GLY A 96 1.30 4.43 25.71
C GLY A 96 1.17 5.45 24.57
N HIS A 97 -0.01 5.61 23.99
CA HIS A 97 -0.20 6.42 22.78
C HIS A 97 -1.18 7.57 22.95
N ILE A 98 -2.06 7.50 23.95
CA ILE A 98 -3.22 8.37 24.09
C ILE A 98 -3.27 8.95 25.50
N LYS A 99 -3.56 10.25 25.59
CA LYS A 99 -3.87 10.95 26.83
C LYS A 99 -5.31 11.47 26.77
N ILE A 100 -6.02 11.36 27.88
CA ILE A 100 -7.35 11.95 28.04
C ILE A 100 -7.20 13.22 28.86
N GLU A 101 -7.58 14.36 28.29
CA GLU A 101 -7.60 15.65 28.95
C GLU A 101 -8.99 16.27 28.78
N ASN A 102 -9.67 16.57 29.89
CA ASN A 102 -11.01 17.17 29.90
C ASN A 102 -12.04 16.43 29.03
N GLY A 103 -11.97 15.09 29.00
CA GLY A 103 -12.87 14.25 28.20
C GLY A 103 -12.52 14.14 26.71
N ALA A 104 -11.48 14.84 26.24
CA ALA A 104 -10.99 14.73 24.87
C ALA A 104 -9.80 13.76 24.77
N VAL A 105 -9.84 12.90 23.76
CA VAL A 105 -8.77 11.95 23.42
C VAL A 105 -7.71 12.66 22.57
N LYS A 106 -6.48 12.75 23.08
CA LYS A 106 -5.33 13.34 22.37
C LYS A 106 -4.19 12.33 22.25
N LEU A 107 -3.30 12.53 21.28
CA LEU A 107 -2.04 11.79 21.23
C LEU A 107 -1.19 12.16 22.45
N ALA A 108 -0.55 11.17 23.08
CA ALA A 108 0.41 11.43 24.13
C ALA A 108 1.61 12.21 23.56
N PRO A 109 2.11 13.25 24.25
CA PRO A 109 3.28 14.02 23.81
C PRO A 109 4.56 13.16 23.78
N ASP A 110 4.65 12.19 24.70
CA ASP A 110 5.68 11.16 24.72
C ASP A 110 5.04 9.80 24.44
N ILE A 111 5.33 9.23 23.26
CA ILE A 111 4.85 7.90 22.88
C ILE A 111 5.68 6.85 23.62
N HIS A 112 4.99 5.94 24.30
CA HIS A 112 5.58 4.76 24.92
C HIS A 112 5.24 3.54 24.04
N PRO A 113 6.14 3.12 23.13
CA PRO A 113 5.85 2.02 22.22
C PRO A 113 5.61 0.73 22.99
N LEU A 114 4.75 -0.13 22.45
CA LEU A 114 4.56 -1.49 22.95
C LEU A 114 5.46 -2.42 22.15
N ILE A 115 6.50 -2.96 22.79
CA ILE A 115 7.38 -3.94 22.18
C ILE A 115 6.85 -5.34 22.49
N GLY A 116 6.32 -6.00 21.46
CA GLY A 116 5.81 -7.37 21.51
C GLY A 116 6.89 -8.40 21.23
N VAL A 117 7.12 -9.33 22.15
CA VAL A 117 8.03 -10.46 21.98
C VAL A 117 7.27 -11.69 21.47
N PHE A 118 7.77 -12.30 20.40
CA PHE A 118 7.19 -13.47 19.74
C PHE A 118 7.77 -14.73 20.36
N TYR A 119 6.96 -15.49 21.09
CA TYR A 119 7.44 -16.70 21.77
C TYR A 119 6.65 -17.93 21.37
N ALA A 120 7.38 -18.94 20.89
CA ALA A 120 6.81 -20.23 20.52
C ALA A 120 6.93 -21.24 21.66
N THR A 121 5.81 -21.86 22.02
CA THR A 121 5.73 -22.92 23.03
C THR A 121 5.94 -24.31 22.42
N LYS A 122 6.58 -25.24 23.16
CA LYS A 122 6.70 -26.64 22.74
C LYS A 122 5.33 -27.33 22.69
N LYS A 123 5.03 -28.00 21.58
CA LYS A 123 4.10 -29.14 21.54
C LYS A 123 4.93 -30.36 21.14
N ASP A 124 5.27 -31.19 22.12
CA ASP A 124 5.94 -32.50 22.03
C ASP A 124 7.35 -32.59 21.38
N SER A 125 8.27 -33.15 22.17
CA SER A 125 9.59 -33.76 21.90
C SER A 125 10.45 -33.41 20.66
N GLY A 126 10.30 -32.23 20.04
CA GLY A 126 11.14 -31.78 18.92
C GLY A 126 11.39 -30.27 18.92
N GLU A 127 12.33 -29.82 19.75
CA GLU A 127 13.17 -28.59 19.69
C GLU A 127 12.77 -27.32 18.90
N LYS A 128 11.48 -26.92 18.79
CA LYS A 128 11.08 -25.64 18.16
C LYS A 128 10.38 -24.67 19.11
N SER A 129 11.02 -24.34 20.23
CA SER A 129 10.52 -23.34 21.19
C SER A 129 11.54 -22.25 21.46
N GLY A 130 11.06 -21.08 21.88
CA GLY A 130 11.91 -19.96 22.26
C GLY A 130 11.42 -18.64 21.68
N VAL A 131 12.23 -17.60 21.84
CA VAL A 131 11.97 -16.27 21.27
C VAL A 131 12.29 -16.29 19.78
N LEU A 132 11.26 -16.10 18.95
CA LEU A 132 11.36 -16.06 17.50
C LEU A 132 11.68 -14.67 16.96
N GLY A 133 11.40 -13.63 17.76
CA GLY A 133 11.56 -12.25 17.32
C GLY A 133 10.87 -11.26 18.25
N PHE A 134 10.87 -10.00 17.85
CA PHE A 134 10.06 -8.97 18.49
C PHE A 134 9.72 -7.84 17.52
N GLY A 135 8.72 -7.05 17.88
CA GLY A 135 8.24 -5.94 17.07
C GLY A 135 7.47 -4.89 17.86
N ILE A 136 7.03 -3.83 17.19
CA ILE A 136 6.21 -2.76 17.77
C ILE A 136 4.75 -3.06 17.46
N VAL A 137 3.90 -3.11 18.47
CA VAL A 137 2.45 -3.22 18.26
C VAL A 137 1.96 -1.90 17.67
N THR A 138 1.48 -1.94 16.43
CA THR A 138 1.04 -0.74 15.71
C THR A 138 -0.46 -0.55 15.79
N ASP A 139 -1.24 -1.63 15.75
CA ASP A 139 -2.70 -1.57 15.73
C ASP A 139 -3.34 -2.77 16.43
N ILE A 140 -4.59 -2.60 16.86
CA ILE A 140 -5.43 -3.65 17.44
C ILE A 140 -6.74 -3.64 16.64
N ASP A 141 -7.04 -4.77 16.00
CA ASP A 141 -8.24 -4.92 15.18
C ASP A 141 -9.20 -5.95 15.77
N PHE A 142 -10.49 -5.72 15.58
CA PHE A 142 -11.54 -6.72 15.72
C PHE A 142 -12.04 -7.11 14.32
N ASP A 143 -11.76 -8.34 13.89
CA ASP A 143 -12.03 -8.79 12.53
C ASP A 143 -12.65 -10.18 12.52
N VAL A 144 -13.96 -10.22 12.26
CA VAL A 144 -14.75 -11.45 12.22
C VAL A 144 -14.81 -12.06 10.81
N TYR A 145 -14.55 -11.24 9.78
CA TYR A 145 -14.90 -11.59 8.40
C TYR A 145 -13.72 -12.08 7.58
N ARG A 146 -12.51 -11.62 7.90
CA ARG A 146 -11.36 -11.83 7.02
C ARG A 146 -10.36 -12.75 7.67
N ASN A 147 -9.81 -13.64 6.85
CA ASN A 147 -8.58 -14.35 7.17
C ASN A 147 -7.54 -14.05 6.10
N PHE A 148 -6.26 -14.09 6.44
CA PHE A 148 -5.24 -13.93 5.42
C PHE A 148 -4.98 -15.25 4.70
N LYS A 149 -4.56 -15.15 3.44
CA LYS A 149 -4.34 -16.31 2.58
C LYS A 149 -3.26 -17.20 3.18
N GLY A 150 -3.57 -18.49 3.37
CA GLY A 150 -2.63 -19.46 3.95
C GLY A 150 -2.66 -19.57 5.47
N TRP A 151 -3.47 -18.78 6.17
CA TRP A 151 -3.73 -18.97 7.60
C TRP A 151 -4.70 -20.13 7.84
N LYS A 152 -4.49 -20.84 8.95
CA LYS A 152 -5.39 -21.86 9.45
C LYS A 152 -5.82 -21.51 10.88
N GLU A 153 -7.13 -21.39 11.09
CA GLU A 153 -7.71 -21.29 12.44
C GLU A 153 -7.53 -22.63 13.16
N ASP A 154 -7.18 -22.60 14.45
CA ASP A 154 -7.02 -23.81 15.26
C ASP A 154 -8.36 -24.22 15.89
N ASN A 155 -8.77 -25.48 15.69
CA ASN A 155 -9.83 -26.16 16.44
C ASN A 155 -11.16 -25.35 16.58
N ASP A 156 -11.74 -24.92 15.46
CA ASP A 156 -13.03 -24.20 15.37
C ASP A 156 -13.09 -22.84 16.10
N LYS A 157 -11.97 -22.33 16.62
CA LYS A 157 -11.90 -20.99 17.22
C LYS A 157 -11.61 -19.95 16.14
N LEU A 158 -12.33 -18.83 16.20
CA LEU A 158 -12.04 -17.65 15.37
C LEU A 158 -11.14 -16.70 16.14
N TRP A 159 -10.03 -16.28 15.55
CA TRP A 159 -9.19 -15.21 16.10
C TRP A 159 -9.82 -13.83 15.82
N LEU A 160 -10.75 -13.45 16.69
CA LEU A 160 -11.55 -12.22 16.57
C LEU A 160 -10.71 -10.96 16.80
N VAL A 161 -9.83 -10.98 17.81
CA VAL A 161 -8.93 -9.85 18.11
C VAL A 161 -7.58 -10.13 17.49
N ARG A 162 -7.03 -9.14 16.78
CA ARG A 162 -5.73 -9.23 16.12
C ARG A 162 -4.84 -8.07 16.49
N PHE A 163 -3.64 -8.38 16.94
CA PHE A 163 -2.59 -7.41 17.18
C PHE A 163 -1.70 -7.37 15.96
N ARG A 164 -1.69 -6.22 15.28
CA ARG A 164 -0.77 -5.95 14.18
C ARG A 164 0.54 -5.45 14.74
N ILE A 165 1.63 -6.12 14.38
CA ILE A 165 2.95 -5.87 14.98
C ILE A 165 3.95 -5.65 13.86
N LYS A 166 4.56 -4.47 13.82
CA LYS A 166 5.70 -4.18 12.95
C LYS A 166 6.91 -4.97 13.43
N VAL A 167 7.40 -5.88 12.61
CA VAL A 167 8.56 -6.71 12.94
C VAL A 167 9.82 -5.86 12.97
N LEU A 168 10.53 -5.89 14.09
CA LEU A 168 11.85 -5.26 14.24
C LEU A 168 12.98 -6.29 14.13
N TYR A 169 12.80 -7.45 14.74
CA TYR A 169 13.78 -8.51 14.78
C TYR A 169 13.12 -9.88 14.56
N LEU A 170 13.78 -10.73 13.79
CA LEU A 170 13.49 -12.16 13.67
C LEU A 170 14.74 -12.96 14.01
N ASN A 171 14.59 -14.15 14.56
CA ASN A 171 15.71 -15.04 14.85
C ASN A 171 16.49 -15.40 13.56
N ASP A 172 17.80 -15.65 13.69
CA ASP A 172 18.67 -16.06 12.58
C ASP A 172 18.19 -17.32 11.86
N SER A 173 17.63 -18.28 12.58
CA SER A 173 17.06 -19.50 12.00
C SER A 173 15.97 -19.18 10.98
N ILE A 174 15.18 -18.13 11.23
CA ILE A 174 14.11 -17.67 10.34
C ILE A 174 14.71 -16.90 9.17
N ARG A 175 15.54 -15.88 9.45
CA ARG A 175 16.15 -15.03 8.42
C ARG A 175 16.94 -15.83 7.38
N ASN A 176 17.63 -16.88 7.82
CA ASN A 176 18.45 -17.73 6.96
C ASN A 176 17.64 -18.84 6.26
N ASN A 177 16.37 -19.07 6.61
CA ASN A 177 15.54 -20.15 6.08
C ASN A 177 14.10 -19.71 5.74
N LEU A 178 13.92 -18.53 5.12
CA LEU A 178 12.59 -17.95 4.85
C LEU A 178 11.61 -18.89 4.13
N GLY A 179 12.10 -19.73 3.21
CA GLY A 179 11.25 -20.68 2.46
C GLY A 179 11.04 -22.03 3.15
N ASN A 180 11.63 -22.26 4.33
CA ASN A 180 11.57 -23.53 5.02
C ASN A 180 11.24 -23.36 6.51
N PRO A 181 9.95 -23.21 6.85
CA PRO A 181 9.49 -23.04 8.23
C PRO A 181 9.85 -24.20 9.16
N ASP A 182 10.14 -25.38 8.62
CA ASP A 182 10.53 -26.52 9.44
C ASP A 182 11.89 -26.33 10.12
N LYS A 183 12.69 -25.37 9.64
CA LYS A 183 13.98 -25.01 10.25
C LYS A 183 13.89 -23.84 11.22
N TRP A 184 12.71 -23.26 11.41
CA TRP A 184 12.54 -22.11 12.29
C TRP A 184 12.55 -22.55 13.76
N SER A 185 13.41 -21.91 14.55
CA SER A 185 13.56 -22.15 15.98
C SER A 185 13.79 -20.83 16.71
N GLY A 186 13.36 -20.76 17.97
CA GLY A 186 13.58 -19.58 18.80
C GLY A 186 14.85 -19.69 19.63
N ASP A 187 15.32 -18.56 20.13
CA ASP A 187 16.38 -18.54 21.14
C ASP A 187 15.80 -18.98 22.49
N ASN A 188 16.46 -19.96 23.13
CA ASN A 188 16.15 -20.34 24.50
C ASN A 188 16.85 -19.38 25.44
N ILE A 189 16.08 -18.55 26.13
CA ILE A 189 16.60 -17.60 27.11
C ILE A 189 16.55 -18.26 28.49
N GLU A 190 17.70 -18.34 29.16
CA GLU A 190 17.80 -18.95 30.48
C GLU A 190 16.92 -18.20 31.49
N GLY A 191 16.21 -18.94 32.35
CA GLY A 191 15.26 -18.37 33.31
C GLY A 191 13.91 -17.95 32.71
N PHE A 192 13.69 -18.18 31.42
CA PHE A 192 12.45 -17.82 30.74
C PHE A 192 11.49 -19.03 30.64
N ALA A 193 10.60 -19.23 31.63
CA ALA A 193 9.62 -20.32 31.62
C ALA A 193 8.30 -19.98 32.32
N GLY A 194 7.18 -20.49 31.79
CA GLY A 194 5.88 -20.57 32.49
C GLY A 194 5.09 -19.27 32.61
N PHE A 195 5.32 -18.29 31.73
CA PHE A 195 4.59 -17.02 31.74
C PHE A 195 3.21 -17.16 31.08
N ARG A 196 2.34 -16.17 31.28
CA ARG A 196 1.00 -16.16 30.69
C ARG A 196 1.01 -15.35 29.39
N THR A 197 0.40 -15.91 28.36
CA THR A 197 0.13 -15.24 27.08
C THR A 197 -0.56 -13.87 27.24
N ASN A 198 -0.21 -12.92 26.36
CA ASN A 198 -0.86 -11.63 26.17
C ASN A 198 -0.78 -10.70 27.41
N GLN A 199 0.37 -10.70 28.08
CA GLN A 199 0.67 -9.79 29.20
C GLN A 199 1.63 -8.69 28.77
N CYS A 200 1.44 -7.49 29.32
CA CYS A 200 2.35 -6.36 29.14
C CYS A 200 2.89 -5.87 30.48
N PHE A 201 4.16 -5.53 30.51
CA PHE A 201 4.90 -5.12 31.68
C PHE A 201 5.44 -3.71 31.49
N ASP A 202 5.33 -2.92 32.54
CA ASP A 202 6.02 -1.64 32.65
C ASP A 202 7.47 -1.92 33.03
N VAL A 203 8.40 -1.53 32.16
CA VAL A 203 9.83 -1.81 32.32
C VAL A 203 10.47 -1.06 33.48
N ASN A 204 9.77 -0.07 34.05
CA ASN A 204 10.21 0.63 35.25
C ASN A 204 9.88 -0.13 36.54
N LYS A 205 8.98 -1.13 36.47
CA LYS A 205 8.64 -1.97 37.62
C LYS A 205 9.53 -3.20 37.65
N ASN A 206 9.98 -3.59 38.84
CA ASN A 206 10.80 -4.80 38.98
C ASN A 206 9.98 -6.03 38.59
N ASN A 207 10.38 -6.68 37.50
CA ASN A 207 9.72 -7.86 36.98
C ASN A 207 10.79 -8.81 36.42
N SER A 208 10.70 -10.10 36.80
CA SER A 208 11.66 -11.11 36.38
C SER A 208 11.73 -11.27 34.86
N ILE A 209 10.61 -11.14 34.15
CA ILE A 209 10.55 -11.23 32.67
C ILE A 209 11.31 -10.09 32.02
N VAL A 210 11.11 -8.86 32.51
CA VAL A 210 11.81 -7.68 32.01
C VAL A 210 13.32 -7.85 32.23
N ASN A 211 13.74 -8.26 33.43
CA ASN A 211 15.15 -8.43 33.75
C ASN A 211 15.85 -9.48 32.85
N VAL A 212 15.12 -10.52 32.44
CA VAL A 212 15.63 -11.58 31.55
C VAL A 212 15.64 -11.16 30.08
N LEU A 213 14.60 -10.46 29.61
CA LEU A 213 14.47 -10.10 28.19
C LEU A 213 15.20 -8.81 27.80
N MET A 214 15.43 -7.89 28.74
CA MET A 214 16.08 -6.61 28.44
C MET A 214 17.48 -6.77 27.83
N PRO A 215 18.40 -7.58 28.40
CA PRO A 215 19.72 -7.80 27.80
C PRO A 215 19.62 -8.40 26.40
N TYR A 216 18.68 -9.32 26.18
CA TYR A 216 18.44 -9.94 24.88
C TYR A 216 17.96 -8.91 23.84
N ILE A 217 16.98 -8.07 24.19
CA ILE A 217 16.47 -7.03 23.29
C ILE A 217 17.57 -6.02 22.94
N GLN A 218 18.40 -5.63 23.91
CA GLN A 218 19.53 -4.73 23.69
C GLN A 218 20.56 -5.33 22.71
N ASP A 219 20.98 -6.58 22.94
CA ASP A 219 21.88 -7.31 22.03
C ASP A 219 21.35 -7.36 20.59
N LYS A 220 20.07 -7.70 20.42
CA LYS A 220 19.45 -7.80 19.10
C LYS A 220 19.18 -6.45 18.44
N LEU A 221 18.96 -5.38 19.21
CA LEU A 221 18.88 -4.02 18.68
C LEU A 221 20.20 -3.57 18.05
N ASP A 222 21.33 -3.96 18.62
CA ASP A 222 22.65 -3.61 18.11
C ASP A 222 23.06 -4.45 16.89
N GLN A 223 22.73 -5.75 16.89
CA GLN A 223 23.30 -6.68 15.91
C GLN A 223 22.30 -7.23 14.89
N GLY A 224 20.99 -7.27 15.20
CA GLY A 224 20.01 -8.04 14.43
C GLY A 224 18.86 -7.25 13.81
N VAL A 225 18.48 -6.10 14.39
CA VAL A 225 17.33 -5.33 13.90
C VAL A 225 17.58 -4.78 12.50
N ARG A 226 18.75 -4.18 12.24
CA ARG A 226 19.10 -3.67 10.91
C ARG A 226 19.01 -4.77 9.84
N THR A 227 19.64 -5.92 10.08
CA THR A 227 19.60 -7.07 9.16
C THR A 227 18.17 -7.58 8.91
N THR A 228 17.31 -7.57 9.93
CA THR A 228 15.91 -7.96 9.78
C THR A 228 15.12 -6.95 8.94
N LEU A 229 15.32 -5.65 9.17
CA LEU A 229 14.64 -4.61 8.41
C LEU A 229 15.12 -4.59 6.95
N GLU A 230 16.42 -4.77 6.71
CA GLU A 230 17.00 -4.93 5.38
C GLU A 230 16.47 -6.19 4.66
N LEU A 231 16.20 -7.27 5.40
CA LEU A 231 15.56 -8.46 4.83
C LEU A 231 14.19 -8.15 4.23
N TYR A 232 13.42 -7.24 4.84
CA TYR A 232 12.12 -6.80 4.30
C TYR A 232 12.22 -5.78 3.15
N ARG A 233 13.41 -5.23 2.89
CA ARG A 233 13.71 -4.46 1.67
C ARG A 233 13.60 -5.32 0.42
N SER A 234 14.07 -6.58 0.48
CA SER A 234 14.10 -7.51 -0.66
C SER A 234 12.72 -7.98 -1.16
N PRO A 235 11.72 -8.28 -0.29
CA PRO A 235 10.33 -8.50 -0.69
C PRO A 235 9.68 -7.27 -1.30
N GLN A 236 10.08 -6.06 -0.85
CA GLN A 236 9.62 -4.83 -1.46
C GLN A 236 10.24 -4.67 -2.86
N ASP A 237 11.51 -5.01 -3.11
CA ASP A 237 12.10 -4.99 -4.47
C ASP A 237 11.48 -6.00 -5.47
N ASN A 238 10.94 -7.12 -5.00
CA ASN A 238 10.23 -8.08 -5.85
C ASN A 238 8.70 -7.83 -5.95
N LYS A 239 8.05 -7.22 -4.94
CA LYS A 239 6.69 -6.65 -5.08
C LYS A 239 6.68 -5.26 -5.72
N THR A 240 7.84 -4.63 -5.89
CA THR A 240 8.03 -3.38 -6.61
C THR A 240 8.48 -3.61 -8.07
N LYS A 241 8.48 -4.88 -8.52
CA LYS A 241 8.22 -5.24 -9.94
C LYS A 241 6.73 -5.22 -10.30
N THR A 242 6.02 -4.17 -9.89
CA THR A 242 4.96 -3.44 -10.62
C THR A 242 4.49 -2.35 -9.66
N THR A 243 5.12 -1.19 -9.60
CA THR A 243 5.21 -0.24 -10.70
C THR A 243 6.41 0.64 -10.38
N GLN A 244 7.60 0.36 -10.92
CA GLN A 244 8.25 1.48 -11.60
C GLN A 244 7.13 1.98 -12.52
N LEU A 245 6.64 3.20 -12.29
CA LEU A 245 5.98 3.92 -13.37
C LEU A 245 6.89 3.70 -14.56
N GLN A 246 6.49 2.83 -15.49
CA GLN A 246 7.20 2.66 -16.75
C GLN A 246 7.17 4.07 -17.30
N VAL A 247 8.30 4.76 -17.15
CA VAL A 247 8.44 6.15 -17.54
C VAL A 247 8.18 6.13 -19.03
N LEU A 248 7.05 6.70 -19.42
CA LEU A 248 6.56 6.64 -20.78
C LEU A 248 6.99 7.92 -21.47
N GLU A 249 7.98 7.85 -22.35
CA GLU A 249 8.32 8.98 -23.20
C GLU A 249 7.32 9.10 -24.35
N CYS A 250 6.49 10.14 -24.31
CA CYS A 250 5.48 10.46 -25.32
C CYS A 250 5.79 11.81 -25.95
N LYS A 251 6.79 11.82 -26.85
CA LYS A 251 7.27 13.02 -27.53
C LYS A 251 7.52 12.72 -29.01
N GLU A 252 7.53 13.76 -29.84
CA GLU A 252 7.89 13.64 -31.25
C GLU A 252 9.27 12.96 -31.39
N ASN A 253 9.35 11.95 -32.26
CA ASN A 253 10.60 11.22 -32.53
C ASN A 253 10.98 11.22 -34.02
N GLY A 254 10.47 12.20 -34.78
CA GLY A 254 10.71 12.31 -36.21
C GLY A 254 9.86 11.40 -37.09
N PHE A 255 8.92 10.64 -36.52
CA PHE A 255 7.88 9.96 -37.30
C PHE A 255 7.07 10.99 -38.09
N LYS A 256 7.02 10.83 -39.42
CA LYS A 256 6.23 11.68 -40.31
C LYS A 256 5.27 10.80 -41.13
N PRO A 257 3.95 10.86 -40.86
CA PRO A 257 2.98 10.14 -41.67
C PRO A 257 2.82 10.77 -43.05
N ASP A 258 2.40 9.96 -44.04
CA ASP A 258 2.17 10.42 -45.40
C ASP A 258 0.78 11.08 -45.53
N TYR A 259 0.76 12.40 -45.42
CA TYR A 259 -0.45 13.21 -45.58
C TYR A 259 -0.93 13.33 -47.03
N ASN A 260 -0.13 12.97 -48.04
CA ASN A 260 -0.54 13.10 -49.45
C ASN A 260 -1.72 12.18 -49.81
N SER A 261 -1.94 11.14 -49.01
CA SER A 261 -3.10 10.24 -49.12
C SER A 261 -4.41 10.85 -48.62
N LEU A 262 -4.37 12.02 -47.97
CA LEU A 262 -5.53 12.70 -47.41
C LEU A 262 -5.90 13.92 -48.26
N TYR A 263 -7.19 14.04 -48.60
CA TYR A 263 -7.70 15.26 -49.19
C TYR A 263 -7.92 16.33 -48.11
N LEU A 264 -6.93 17.20 -47.92
CA LEU A 264 -7.01 18.33 -47.03
C LEU A 264 -7.14 19.61 -47.87
N ASN A 265 -8.35 20.17 -47.95
CA ASN A 265 -8.57 21.44 -48.67
C ASN A 265 -8.10 22.62 -47.81
N ILE A 266 -6.78 22.76 -47.73
CA ILE A 266 -6.09 23.73 -46.89
C ILE A 266 -5.87 25.06 -47.63
N ASP A 267 -5.91 25.04 -48.96
CA ASP A 267 -5.68 26.21 -49.83
C ASP A 267 -6.66 27.37 -49.56
N LYS A 268 -7.81 27.10 -48.94
CA LYS A 268 -8.77 28.12 -48.49
C LYS A 268 -8.31 28.93 -47.26
N TYR A 269 -7.24 28.49 -46.59
CA TYR A 269 -6.70 29.09 -45.37
C TYR A 269 -5.30 29.68 -45.62
N SER A 270 -5.15 30.42 -46.73
CA SER A 270 -3.89 30.99 -47.22
C SER A 270 -3.12 31.86 -46.22
N ASP A 271 -3.77 32.34 -45.17
CA ASP A 271 -3.17 33.17 -44.12
C ASP A 271 -2.42 32.34 -43.05
N ILE A 272 -2.57 31.01 -43.05
CA ILE A 272 -1.89 30.11 -42.12
C ILE A 272 -0.76 29.41 -42.88
N SER A 273 0.49 29.75 -42.54
CA SER A 273 1.70 29.24 -43.20
C SER A 273 1.87 27.71 -43.11
N ASN A 274 1.38 27.08 -42.03
CA ASN A 274 1.32 25.63 -41.92
C ASN A 274 0.09 25.17 -41.10
N PRO A 275 -1.03 24.82 -41.77
CA PRO A 275 -2.28 24.48 -41.08
C PRO A 275 -2.24 23.17 -40.29
N LEU A 276 -1.34 22.25 -40.63
CA LEU A 276 -1.11 21.06 -39.81
C LEU A 276 -0.42 21.40 -38.49
N ASP A 277 0.55 22.33 -38.52
CA ASP A 277 1.19 22.80 -37.29
C ASP A 277 0.20 23.54 -36.40
N PHE A 278 -0.70 24.35 -36.99
CA PHE A 278 -1.78 25.00 -36.23
C PHE A 278 -2.66 23.99 -35.50
N ILE A 279 -3.09 22.92 -36.19
CA ILE A 279 -3.89 21.86 -35.57
C ILE A 279 -3.11 21.14 -34.47
N LYS A 280 -1.82 20.82 -34.70
CA LYS A 280 -0.95 20.21 -33.69
C LYS A 280 -0.84 21.09 -32.44
N THR A 281 -0.61 22.39 -32.61
CA THR A 281 -0.58 23.33 -31.47
C THR A 281 -1.91 23.36 -30.73
N ALA A 282 -3.05 23.41 -31.45
CA ALA A 282 -4.38 23.37 -30.83
C ALA A 282 -4.61 22.07 -30.03
N MET A 283 -4.16 20.93 -30.54
CA MET A 283 -4.22 19.64 -29.85
C MET A 283 -3.33 19.58 -28.60
N SER A 284 -2.21 20.31 -28.57
CA SER A 284 -1.32 20.34 -27.41
C SER A 284 -1.85 21.17 -26.23
N VAL A 285 -2.77 22.10 -26.50
CA VAL A 285 -3.34 23.01 -25.48
C VAL A 285 -4.80 22.73 -25.17
N GLY A 286 -5.47 21.83 -25.89
CA GLY A 286 -6.90 21.61 -25.69
C GLY A 286 -7.50 20.50 -26.54
N ASN A 287 -8.83 20.49 -26.60
CA ASN A 287 -9.61 19.47 -27.29
C ASN A 287 -10.00 19.94 -28.70
N VAL A 288 -9.73 19.12 -29.72
CA VAL A 288 -10.03 19.43 -31.13
C VAL A 288 -11.11 18.48 -31.66
N LEU A 289 -12.15 19.05 -32.27
CA LEU A 289 -13.23 18.30 -32.92
C LEU A 289 -13.11 18.41 -34.45
N PHE A 290 -12.82 17.29 -35.12
CA PHE A 290 -12.85 17.22 -36.58
C PHE A 290 -14.29 17.01 -37.08
N VAL A 291 -14.81 18.00 -37.82
CA VAL A 291 -16.16 17.97 -38.38
C VAL A 291 -16.09 17.91 -39.91
N GLY A 292 -16.92 17.06 -40.52
CA GLY A 292 -17.01 16.95 -41.98
C GLY A 292 -17.77 15.71 -42.44
N PRO A 293 -18.10 15.62 -43.75
CA PRO A 293 -18.81 14.48 -44.32
C PRO A 293 -18.14 13.12 -44.03
N PRO A 294 -18.88 12.00 -44.08
CA PRO A 294 -18.29 10.67 -44.00
C PRO A 294 -17.31 10.45 -45.17
N GLY A 295 -16.24 9.69 -44.94
CA GLY A 295 -15.24 9.39 -45.98
C GLY A 295 -14.19 10.46 -46.25
N THR A 296 -14.21 11.60 -45.54
CA THR A 296 -13.20 12.68 -45.71
C THR A 296 -11.92 12.48 -44.89
N GLY A 297 -11.67 11.27 -44.38
CA GLY A 297 -10.41 10.94 -43.68
C GLY A 297 -10.25 11.53 -42.27
N LYS A 298 -11.32 11.95 -41.59
CA LYS A 298 -11.27 12.54 -40.22
C LYS A 298 -10.54 11.65 -39.22
N THR A 299 -10.93 10.38 -39.12
CA THR A 299 -10.31 9.39 -38.22
C THR A 299 -8.83 9.19 -38.56
N THR A 300 -8.52 9.13 -39.85
CA THR A 300 -7.15 8.98 -40.34
C THR A 300 -6.29 10.19 -39.99
N LEU A 301 -6.80 11.41 -40.23
CA LEU A 301 -6.12 12.66 -39.90
C LEU A 301 -5.84 12.76 -38.39
N ALA A 302 -6.85 12.54 -37.55
CA ALA A 302 -6.70 12.57 -36.10
C ALA A 302 -5.64 11.56 -35.62
N THR A 303 -5.68 10.34 -36.15
CA THR A 303 -4.72 9.29 -35.79
C THR A 303 -3.31 9.62 -36.27
N TYR A 304 -3.15 10.20 -37.47
CA TYR A 304 -1.84 10.58 -38.02
C TYR A 304 -1.19 11.69 -37.19
N LEU A 305 -1.95 12.74 -36.85
CA LEU A 305 -1.47 13.84 -36.02
C LEU A 305 -1.05 13.36 -34.63
N VAL A 306 -1.85 12.51 -33.99
CA VAL A 306 -1.50 11.92 -32.68
C VAL A 306 -0.24 11.06 -32.78
N ARG A 307 -0.12 10.22 -33.81
CA ARG A 307 1.08 9.38 -34.02
C ARG A 307 2.32 10.22 -34.26
N GLU A 308 2.22 11.33 -35.00
CA GLU A 308 3.32 12.29 -35.15
C GLU A 308 3.74 12.87 -33.79
N LEU A 309 2.79 13.41 -33.03
CA LEU A 309 3.04 14.08 -31.74
C LEU A 309 3.64 13.16 -30.65
N VAL A 310 3.31 11.87 -30.67
CA VAL A 310 3.79 10.89 -29.67
C VAL A 310 4.85 9.92 -30.21
N GLY A 311 5.32 10.14 -31.44
CA GLY A 311 6.35 9.30 -32.06
C GLY A 311 5.91 7.86 -32.36
N ASP A 312 4.66 7.68 -32.75
CA ASP A 312 4.00 6.40 -33.02
C ASP A 312 4.01 5.40 -31.85
N ASN A 313 4.17 5.90 -30.63
CA ASN A 313 4.09 5.08 -29.43
C ASN A 313 2.63 4.78 -29.06
N LYS A 314 2.17 3.56 -29.34
CA LYS A 314 0.80 3.09 -29.04
C LYS A 314 0.42 3.11 -27.57
N GLU A 315 1.40 3.19 -26.66
CA GLU A 315 1.11 3.35 -25.24
C GLU A 315 0.79 4.80 -24.86
N CYS A 316 1.05 5.78 -25.73
CA CYS A 316 0.84 7.22 -25.50
C CYS A 316 -0.50 7.75 -26.00
N TYR A 317 -1.34 6.90 -26.59
CA TYR A 317 -2.68 7.30 -27.01
C TYR A 317 -3.66 6.14 -26.93
N THR A 318 -4.94 6.48 -26.92
CA THR A 318 -6.04 5.51 -27.05
C THR A 318 -6.95 5.97 -28.18
N VAL A 319 -7.33 5.04 -29.06
CA VAL A 319 -8.37 5.25 -30.06
C VAL A 319 -9.59 4.45 -29.64
N THR A 320 -10.76 5.07 -29.64
CA THR A 320 -12.03 4.41 -29.36
C THR A 320 -13.14 4.95 -30.24
N THR A 321 -14.13 4.13 -30.55
CA THR A 321 -15.30 4.54 -31.33
C THR A 321 -16.49 4.66 -30.40
N ALA A 322 -17.09 5.85 -30.37
CA ALA A 322 -18.29 6.13 -29.63
C ALA A 322 -19.52 5.51 -30.29
N ASN A 323 -20.50 5.17 -29.45
CA ASN A 323 -21.79 4.65 -29.90
C ASN A 323 -22.89 5.02 -28.89
N SER A 324 -24.13 4.75 -29.27
CA SER A 324 -25.32 5.13 -28.48
C SER A 324 -25.45 4.40 -27.13
N LEU A 325 -24.66 3.36 -26.87
CA LEU A 325 -24.66 2.61 -25.60
C LEU A 325 -23.65 3.17 -24.59
N TRP A 326 -22.93 4.24 -24.94
CA TRP A 326 -22.04 4.90 -24.01
C TRP A 326 -22.82 5.47 -22.82
N PHE A 327 -22.28 5.22 -21.62
CA PHE A 327 -22.80 5.65 -20.33
C PHE A 327 -21.63 6.07 -19.46
N ARG A 328 -21.90 6.72 -18.32
CA ARG A 328 -20.88 7.07 -17.31
C ARG A 328 -19.89 5.94 -17.01
N ARG A 329 -20.35 4.68 -16.99
CA ARG A 329 -19.50 3.50 -16.79
C ARG A 329 -18.42 3.31 -17.88
N HIS A 330 -18.76 3.59 -19.13
CA HIS A 330 -17.87 3.40 -20.27
C HIS A 330 -16.79 4.49 -20.33
N VAL A 331 -17.18 5.72 -20.00
CA VAL A 331 -16.35 6.91 -20.12
C VAL A 331 -15.56 7.18 -18.84
N ILE A 332 -16.22 7.16 -17.68
CA ILE A 332 -15.62 7.42 -16.36
C ILE A 332 -15.30 6.10 -15.65
N GLY A 333 -16.31 5.28 -15.40
CA GLY A 333 -16.19 4.04 -14.63
C GLY A 333 -17.43 3.77 -13.79
N GLY A 334 -17.53 2.56 -13.24
CA GLY A 334 -18.68 2.18 -12.42
C GLY A 334 -18.61 0.74 -11.88
N GLU A 335 -19.53 0.44 -10.97
CA GLU A 335 -19.75 -0.86 -10.31
C GLU A 335 -20.31 -1.92 -11.24
N SER A 336 -19.51 -2.87 -11.71
CA SER A 336 -19.91 -3.97 -12.60
C SER A 336 -20.11 -5.26 -11.82
N LEU A 337 -21.11 -6.04 -12.19
CA LEU A 337 -21.29 -7.39 -11.64
C LEU A 337 -20.16 -8.32 -12.11
N TYR A 338 -19.64 -9.11 -11.20
CA TYR A 338 -18.64 -10.14 -11.49
C TYR A 338 -18.85 -11.34 -10.58
N GLU A 339 -19.27 -12.47 -11.18
CA GLU A 339 -19.54 -13.82 -10.63
C GLU A 339 -20.11 -13.93 -9.20
N LYS A 340 -19.44 -13.39 -8.17
CA LYS A 340 -19.84 -13.44 -6.75
C LYS A 340 -19.85 -12.07 -6.07
N GLY A 341 -19.90 -10.96 -6.82
CA GLY A 341 -19.96 -9.62 -6.22
C GLY A 341 -19.97 -8.47 -7.22
N VAL A 342 -19.70 -7.28 -6.70
CA VAL A 342 -19.61 -6.02 -7.44
C VAL A 342 -18.15 -5.60 -7.48
N ILE A 343 -17.63 -5.31 -8.68
CA ILE A 343 -16.28 -4.79 -8.89
C ILE A 343 -16.34 -3.41 -9.54
N TRP A 344 -15.44 -2.50 -9.21
CA TRP A 344 -15.30 -1.27 -9.96
C TRP A 344 -14.56 -1.53 -11.28
N ARG A 345 -15.09 -1.02 -12.40
CA ARG A 345 -14.38 -0.99 -13.69
C ARG A 345 -14.13 0.45 -14.11
N SER A 346 -12.86 0.80 -14.30
CA SER A 346 -12.44 2.10 -14.81
C SER A 346 -12.84 2.27 -16.27
N GLY A 347 -13.45 3.41 -16.60
CA GLY A 347 -13.83 3.83 -17.95
C GLY A 347 -12.68 4.41 -18.75
N LEU A 348 -12.97 4.88 -19.96
CA LEU A 348 -12.02 5.44 -20.92
C LEU A 348 -11.08 6.48 -20.30
N PHE A 349 -11.62 7.54 -19.67
CA PHE A 349 -10.81 8.64 -19.16
C PHE A 349 -10.00 8.26 -17.93
N ILE A 350 -10.53 7.45 -17.01
CA ILE A 350 -9.71 6.97 -15.87
C ILE A 350 -8.55 6.11 -16.37
N ARG A 351 -8.78 5.23 -17.36
CA ARG A 351 -7.69 4.43 -17.95
C ARG A 351 -6.68 5.31 -18.69
N ALA A 352 -7.13 6.31 -19.43
CA ALA A 352 -6.27 7.27 -20.13
C ALA A 352 -5.46 8.10 -19.13
N TYR A 353 -6.08 8.64 -18.09
CA TYR A 353 -5.44 9.40 -17.02
C TYR A 353 -4.35 8.58 -16.32
N ASN A 354 -4.64 7.32 -16.00
CA ASN A 354 -3.65 6.41 -15.39
C ASN A 354 -2.47 6.08 -16.32
N LYS A 355 -2.64 6.20 -17.65
CA LYS A 355 -1.53 6.08 -18.61
C LYS A 355 -0.77 7.41 -18.73
N ALA A 356 -1.50 8.52 -18.80
CA ALA A 356 -0.95 9.87 -18.84
C ALA A 356 -0.08 10.18 -17.62
N SER A 357 -0.49 9.73 -16.43
CA SER A 357 0.27 9.90 -15.19
C SER A 357 1.63 9.18 -15.18
N LYS A 358 1.92 8.35 -16.19
CA LYS A 358 3.20 7.66 -16.37
C LYS A 358 4.17 8.40 -17.28
N ILE A 359 3.70 9.46 -17.94
CA ILE A 359 4.50 10.28 -18.84
C ILE A 359 5.39 11.22 -18.02
N THR A 360 6.62 11.41 -18.45
CA THR A 360 7.57 12.36 -17.85
C THR A 360 7.89 13.50 -18.78
N GLY A 361 8.25 14.66 -18.21
CA GLY A 361 8.55 15.87 -18.97
C GLY A 361 7.29 16.43 -19.65
N ASP A 362 7.47 17.09 -20.79
CA ASP A 362 6.39 17.81 -21.50
C ASP A 362 5.59 16.90 -22.46
N GLY A 363 5.66 15.58 -22.28
CA GLY A 363 4.94 14.63 -23.13
C GLY A 363 3.43 14.64 -22.88
N LEU A 364 2.66 14.34 -23.94
CA LEU A 364 1.19 14.36 -23.88
C LEU A 364 0.58 12.99 -24.13
N TYR A 365 -0.58 12.74 -23.51
CA TYR A 365 -1.42 11.58 -23.77
C TYR A 365 -2.65 11.98 -24.56
N PHE A 366 -2.92 11.32 -25.69
CA PHE A 366 -4.07 11.63 -26.53
C PHE A 366 -5.18 10.58 -26.44
N VAL A 367 -6.43 11.04 -26.38
CA VAL A 367 -7.62 10.19 -26.51
C VAL A 367 -8.35 10.57 -27.79
N VAL A 368 -8.32 9.68 -28.78
CA VAL A 368 -9.06 9.84 -30.03
C VAL A 368 -10.41 9.15 -29.87
N ILE A 369 -11.48 9.95 -29.89
CA ILE A 369 -12.87 9.47 -29.86
C ILE A 369 -13.46 9.63 -31.25
N ASP A 370 -13.60 8.53 -31.98
CA ASP A 370 -14.26 8.50 -33.27
C ASP A 370 -15.78 8.45 -33.11
N GLU A 371 -16.50 9.04 -34.06
CA GLU A 371 -17.98 9.04 -34.11
C GLU A 371 -18.65 9.54 -32.80
N ILE A 372 -18.04 10.52 -32.11
CA ILE A 372 -18.53 11.06 -30.82
C ILE A 372 -19.98 11.55 -30.89
N ASN A 373 -20.41 12.04 -32.05
CA ASN A 373 -21.78 12.47 -32.32
C ASN A 373 -22.83 11.35 -32.29
N ARG A 374 -22.41 10.07 -32.23
CA ARG A 374 -23.33 8.92 -32.05
C ARG A 374 -23.61 8.58 -30.59
N ALA A 375 -22.87 9.16 -29.66
CA ALA A 375 -23.10 8.98 -28.23
C ALA A 375 -23.98 10.09 -27.66
N ASP A 376 -24.76 9.75 -26.64
CA ASP A 376 -25.38 10.73 -25.74
C ASP A 376 -24.29 11.25 -24.80
N VAL A 377 -23.65 12.36 -25.20
CA VAL A 377 -22.45 12.86 -24.52
C VAL A 377 -22.78 13.35 -23.12
N ASP A 378 -23.94 13.99 -22.91
CA ASP A 378 -24.40 14.44 -21.58
C ASP A 378 -24.51 13.27 -20.61
N LYS A 379 -25.14 12.18 -21.04
CA LYS A 379 -25.30 10.98 -20.23
C LYS A 379 -24.00 10.22 -19.99
N ALA A 380 -23.08 10.26 -20.95
CA ALA A 380 -21.83 9.51 -20.90
C ALA A 380 -20.73 10.25 -20.12
N PHE A 381 -20.60 11.57 -20.30
CA PHE A 381 -19.55 12.40 -19.71
C PHE A 381 -19.99 13.05 -18.40
N GLY A 382 -21.28 13.41 -18.27
CA GLY A 382 -21.83 14.02 -17.05
C GLY A 382 -21.02 15.21 -16.56
N GLU A 383 -20.56 15.16 -15.31
CA GLU A 383 -19.79 16.23 -14.67
C GLU A 383 -18.40 16.48 -15.28
N LEU A 384 -17.86 15.57 -16.12
CA LEU A 384 -16.56 15.80 -16.76
C LEU A 384 -16.56 17.01 -17.71
N PHE A 385 -17.72 17.47 -18.18
CA PHE A 385 -17.78 18.66 -19.02
C PHE A 385 -17.24 19.91 -18.33
N THR A 386 -17.39 20.04 -17.02
CA THR A 386 -16.83 21.19 -16.29
C THR A 386 -15.32 21.10 -16.13
N MET A 387 -14.73 19.90 -16.25
CA MET A 387 -13.28 19.74 -16.22
C MET A 387 -12.60 20.08 -17.56
N PHE A 388 -13.35 20.05 -18.67
CA PHE A 388 -12.81 20.34 -20.01
C PHE A 388 -12.93 21.82 -20.41
N SER A 389 -13.40 22.70 -19.51
CA SER A 389 -13.60 24.12 -19.83
C SER A 389 -12.32 24.95 -19.83
N SER A 390 -11.27 24.51 -19.11
CA SER A 390 -9.94 25.10 -19.15
C SER A 390 -8.87 24.03 -19.32
N PHE A 391 -7.75 24.41 -19.92
CA PHE A 391 -6.53 23.60 -19.97
C PHE A 391 -5.64 23.87 -18.75
N ASN A 392 -5.97 24.88 -17.92
CA ASN A 392 -5.30 25.19 -16.68
C ASN A 392 -6.01 24.49 -15.51
N PRO A 393 -5.34 23.58 -14.76
CA PRO A 393 -5.96 22.91 -13.62
C PRO A 393 -6.29 23.83 -12.44
N ASP A 394 -5.77 25.06 -12.41
CA ASP A 394 -6.05 26.06 -11.37
C ASP A 394 -7.31 26.91 -11.66
N GLU A 395 -7.90 26.80 -12.86
CA GLU A 395 -9.15 27.45 -13.29
C GLU A 395 -10.32 26.46 -13.30
#